data_AF-A0ABD5ZF79-F1
#
_entry.id   AF-A0ABD5ZF79-F1
#
_cell.length_a   1.000
_cell.length_b   1.000
_cell.length_c   1.000
_cell.angle_alpha   90.00
_cell.angle_beta   90.00
_cell.angle_gamma   90.00
#
_symmetry.space_group_name_H-M   'P 1'
#
loop_
_entity.id
_entity.type
_entity.pdbx_description
1 polymer ?
#
loop_
_entity_poly.entity_id
_entity_poly.type
_entity_poly.pdbx_seq_one_letter_code
_entity_poly.pdbx_strand_id
1 'polypeptide(L)' 'MTEYTTVSIPKELAARVEETIEGTTFSSTSDLVRFLLRSIVIQHQRSGGELSDSEFQEIADNLRDLGYLK' A
#
# COMPACT_ATOMS: atom_id res chain seq x y z
N MET A 1 -17.71 -6.50 16.12
CA MET A 1 -17.41 -6.92 14.74
C MET A 1 -16.50 -5.86 14.15
N THR A 2 -15.45 -6.24 13.44
CA THR A 2 -14.60 -5.25 12.74
C THR A 2 -15.38 -4.75 11.52
N GLU A 3 -15.52 -3.44 11.39
CA GLU A 3 -16.12 -2.82 10.21
C GLU A 3 -15.09 -2.74 9.09
N TYR A 4 -15.51 -3.10 7.88
CA TYR A 4 -14.65 -3.12 6.70
C TYR A 4 -15.15 -2.12 5.66
N THR A 5 -14.23 -1.50 4.96
CA THR A 5 -14.51 -0.65 3.79
C THR A 5 -13.82 -1.22 2.56
N THR A 6 -14.24 -0.78 1.37
CA THR A 6 -13.66 -1.23 0.09
C THR A 6 -12.82 -0.11 -0.50
N VAL A 7 -11.63 -0.47 -1.00
CA VAL A 7 -10.75 0.45 -1.74
C VAL A 7 -10.72 0.01 -3.20
N SER A 8 -10.96 0.95 -4.11
CA SER A 8 -10.86 0.69 -5.54
C SER A 8 -9.42 0.85 -6.00
N ILE A 9 -8.90 -0.12 -6.74
CA ILE A 9 -7.59 -0.06 -7.40
C ILE A 9 -7.73 -0.46 -8.87
N PRO A 10 -6.86 0.05 -9.77
CA PRO A 10 -6.79 -0.42 -11.15
C PRO A 10 -6.65 -1.93 -11.24
N LYS A 11 -7.39 -2.54 -12.17
CA LYS A 11 -7.36 -4.00 -12.39
C LYS A 11 -5.97 -4.50 -12.76
N GLU A 12 -5.21 -3.71 -13.53
CA GLU A 12 -3.84 -4.07 -13.90
C GLU A 12 -2.91 -4.14 -12.68
N LEU A 13 -3.05 -3.22 -11.73
CA LEU A 13 -2.29 -3.31 -10.48
C LEU A 13 -2.70 -4.53 -9.67
N ALA A 14 -4.01 -4.77 -9.53
CA ALA A 14 -4.51 -5.94 -8.82
C ALA A 14 -3.94 -7.24 -9.42
N ALA A 15 -3.93 -7.37 -10.76
CA ALA A 15 -3.37 -8.53 -11.44
C ALA A 15 -1.87 -8.71 -11.19
N ARG A 16 -1.07 -7.63 -11.32
CA ARG A 16 0.37 -7.68 -11.02
C ARG A 16 0.66 -8.05 -9.57
N VAL A 17 -0.16 -7.55 -8.64
CA VAL A 17 -0.02 -7.86 -7.22
C VAL A 17 -0.35 -9.32 -6.96
N GLU A 18 -1.43 -9.87 -7.52
CA GLU A 18 -1.78 -11.29 -7.40
C GLU A 18 -0.63 -12.18 -7.89
N GLU A 19 -0.04 -11.90 -9.06
CA GLU A 19 1.13 -12.64 -9.56
C GLU A 19 2.35 -12.52 -8.62
N THR A 20 2.57 -11.34 -8.03
CA THR A 20 3.71 -11.09 -7.15
C THR A 20 3.58 -11.80 -5.80
N ILE A 21 2.35 -11.97 -5.30
CA ILE A 21 2.11 -12.62 -4.01
C ILE A 21 2.04 -14.14 -4.11
N GLU A 22 2.05 -14.72 -5.32
CA GLU A 22 2.17 -16.17 -5.50
C GLU A 22 3.43 -16.71 -4.80
N GLY A 23 3.24 -17.69 -3.92
CA GLY A 23 4.35 -18.28 -3.15
C GLY A 23 4.77 -17.47 -1.90
N THR A 24 4.09 -16.36 -1.61
CA THR A 24 4.25 -15.62 -0.35
C THR A 24 3.23 -16.08 0.70
N THR A 25 3.31 -15.52 1.91
CA THR A 25 2.34 -15.77 2.98
C THR A 25 1.03 -14.98 2.81
N PHE A 26 0.95 -14.09 1.83
CA PHE A 26 -0.24 -13.26 1.62
C PHE A 26 -1.34 -14.05 0.94
N SER A 27 -2.55 -13.92 1.47
CA SER A 27 -3.72 -14.69 1.01
C SER A 27 -4.51 -14.02 -0.12
N SER A 28 -4.29 -12.72 -0.33
CA SER A 28 -4.96 -11.92 -1.38
C SER A 28 -4.30 -10.55 -1.53
N THR A 29 -4.60 -9.85 -2.63
CA THR A 29 -4.26 -8.43 -2.79
C THR A 29 -4.71 -7.58 -1.60
N SER A 30 -5.93 -7.80 -1.09
CA SER A 30 -6.47 -7.06 0.06
C SER A 30 -5.66 -7.25 1.34
N ASP A 31 -5.10 -8.45 1.54
CA ASP A 31 -4.27 -8.79 2.70
C ASP A 31 -2.94 -8.05 2.66
N LEU A 32 -2.28 -8.05 1.49
CA LEU A 32 -1.07 -7.27 1.25
C LEU A 32 -1.33 -5.77 1.45
N VAL A 33 -2.37 -5.22 0.82
CA VAL A 33 -2.71 -3.78 0.94
C VAL A 33 -2.99 -3.41 2.39
N ARG A 34 -3.71 -4.25 3.13
CA ARG A 34 -3.96 -4.04 4.56
C ARG A 34 -2.66 -4.04 5.37
N PHE A 35 -1.74 -4.97 5.08
CA PHE A 35 -0.44 -5.03 5.74
C PHE A 35 0.39 -3.77 5.47
N LEU A 36 0.47 -3.34 4.22
CA LEU A 36 1.22 -2.14 3.82
C LEU A 36 0.64 -0.88 4.48
N LEU A 37 -0.68 -0.69 4.44
CA LEU A 37 -1.34 0.44 5.09
C LEU A 37 -1.10 0.44 6.61
N ARG A 38 -1.17 -0.73 7.26
CA ARG A 38 -0.87 -0.85 8.69
C ARG A 38 0.59 -0.50 8.99
N SER A 39 1.53 -0.95 8.16
CA SER A 39 2.96 -0.64 8.31
C SER A 39 3.19 0.88 8.25
N ILE A 40 2.63 1.55 7.24
CA ILE A 40 2.73 3.00 7.06
C ILE A 40 2.15 3.74 8.27
N VAL A 41 0.95 3.37 8.73
CA VAL A 41 0.30 4.01 9.88
C VAL A 41 1.11 3.82 11.17
N ILE A 42 1.66 2.63 11.41
CA ILE A 42 2.49 2.36 12.59
C ILE A 42 3.78 3.17 12.53
N GLN A 43 4.45 3.22 11.38
CA GLN A 43 5.67 4.02 11.21
C GLN A 43 5.38 5.51 11.46
N HIS A 44 4.29 6.02 10.88
CA HIS A 44 3.83 7.38 11.09
C HIS A 44 3.55 7.70 12.56
N GLN A 45 2.86 6.80 13.28
CA GLN A 45 2.59 6.97 14.72
C GLN A 45 3.88 6.95 15.56
N ARG A 46 4.88 6.14 15.19
CA ARG A 46 6.16 6.07 15.90
C ARG A 46 7.04 7.30 15.66
N SER A 47 6.93 7.92 14.48
CA SER A 47 7.65 9.14 14.11
C SER A 47 7.00 10.44 14.61
N GLY A 48 5.87 10.36 15.33
CA GLY A 48 5.18 11.54 15.88
C GLY A 48 4.10 12.15 14.97
N GLY A 49 3.72 11.45 13.89
CA GLY A 49 2.60 11.86 13.05
C GLY A 49 2.95 12.81 11.92
N GLU A 50 4.23 12.98 11.60
CA GLU A 50 4.68 13.65 10.39
C GLU A 50 5.42 12.63 9.52
N LEU A 51 4.88 12.34 8.33
CA LEU A 51 5.68 11.75 7.26
C LEU A 51 6.80 12.74 6.98
N SER A 52 8.05 12.31 7.04
CA SER A 52 9.14 13.18 6.58
C SER A 52 8.95 13.49 5.10
N ASP A 53 9.35 14.69 4.67
CA ASP A 53 9.30 15.07 3.25
C ASP A 53 10.02 14.03 2.36
N SER A 54 11.07 13.40 2.87
CA SER A 54 11.78 12.30 2.20
C SER A 54 10.90 11.06 1.98
N GLU A 55 10.14 10.64 2.99
CA GLU A 55 9.25 9.47 2.88
C GLU A 55 8.08 9.78 1.94
N PHE A 56 7.55 11.00 2.00
CA PHE A 56 6.49 11.42 1.09
C PHE A 56 6.98 11.44 -0.36
N GLN A 57 8.20 11.93 -0.59
CA GLN A 57 8.81 11.96 -1.91
C GLN A 57 9.03 10.56 -2.47
N GLU A 58 9.52 9.63 -1.65
CA GLU A 58 9.73 8.24 -2.06
C GLU A 58 8.40 7.53 -2.40
N ILE A 59 7.34 7.79 -1.63
CA ILE A 59 5.98 7.30 -1.96
C ILE A 59 5.48 7.94 -3.25
N ALA A 60 5.67 9.24 -3.44
CA ALA A 60 5.24 9.94 -4.66
C ALA A 60 5.97 9.43 -5.91
N ASP A 61 7.26 9.14 -5.81
CA ASP A 61 8.04 8.61 -6.93
C ASP A 61 7.63 7.17 -7.27
N ASN A 62 7.44 6.33 -6.26
CA ASN A 62 6.86 4.99 -6.47
C ASN A 62 5.47 5.06 -7.12
N LEU A 63 4.63 6.04 -6.72
CA LEU A 63 3.31 6.23 -7.32
C LEU A 63 3.39 6.76 -8.76
N ARG A 64 4.38 7.59 -9.11
CA ARG A 64 4.64 8.02 -10.50
C ARG A 64 5.08 6.85 -11.37
N ASP A 65 6.01 6.03 -10.88
CA ASP A 65 6.51 4.85 -11.61
C ASP A 65 5.40 3.82 -11.85
N LEU A 66 4.48 3.71 -10.90
CA LEU A 66 3.28 2.89 -11.02
C LEU A 66 2.15 3.55 -11.84
N GLY A 67 2.31 4.80 -12.28
CA GLY A 67 1.38 5.52 -13.15
C GLY A 67 0.17 6.16 -12.45
N TYR A 68 0.20 6.29 -11.12
CA TYR A 68 -0.87 6.86 -10.31
C TYR A 68 -0.83 8.39 -10.21
N LEU A 69 0.33 8.99 -10.42
CA LEU A 69 0.54 10.43 -10.39
C LEU A 69 1.05 10.90 -11.75
N LYS A 70 0.45 11.96 -12.30
CA LYS A 70 0.87 12.62 -13.55
C LYS A 70 1.69 13.86 -13.25
#